data_AF-A0A530ATC2-F1
#
_entry.id   AF-A0A530ATC2-F1
#
_cell.length_a   1.000
_cell.length_b   1.000
_cell.length_c   1.000
_cell.angle_alpha   90.00
_cell.angle_beta   90.00
_cell.angle_gamma   90.00
#
_symmetry.space_group_name_H-M   'P 1'
#
loop_
_entity.id
_entity.type
_entity.pdbx_description
1 polymer ?
#
loop_
_entity_poly.entity_id
_entity_poly.type
_entity_poly.pdbx_seq_one_letter_code
_entity_poly.pdbx_strand_id
1 'polypeptide(L)'
;MAMLLTGYPSVGQTYDLETKNHLGLARLNVVCEPDGQPNDNALMRVRATSPLSIDPDGMSGGSAFVIQMAGTDLRAYFAGIILQGSRKLFHVLKPGYVVAFLRSVYP
;
A
#
# COMPACT_ATOMS: atom_id res chain seq x y z
N MET A 1 7.55 3.28 -14.20
CA MET A 1 7.68 3.57 -12.75
C MET A 1 7.13 2.38 -12.00
N ALA A 2 7.90 1.75 -11.12
CA ALA A 2 7.45 0.59 -10.35
C ALA A 2 7.09 1.03 -8.93
N MET A 3 5.98 0.51 -8.42
CA MET A 3 5.48 0.81 -7.09
C MET A 3 5.44 -0.45 -6.25
N LEU A 4 5.89 -0.35 -5.01
CA LEU A 4 5.84 -1.42 -4.02
C LEU A 4 4.79 -1.05 -2.97
N LEU A 5 3.70 -1.80 -2.93
CA LEU A 5 2.66 -1.69 -1.92
C LEU A 5 2.88 -2.76 -0.86
N THR A 6 2.81 -2.38 0.42
CA THR A 6 3.03 -3.29 1.54
C THR A 6 1.91 -3.14 2.56
N GLY A 7 1.32 -4.26 2.98
CA GLY A 7 0.27 -4.30 4.01
C GLY A 7 0.07 -5.70 4.56
N TYR A 8 -1.02 -5.89 5.31
CA TYR A 8 -1.29 -7.11 6.08
C TYR A 8 -2.70 -7.60 5.77
N PRO A 9 -2.89 -8.40 4.70
CA PRO A 9 -4.22 -8.83 4.29
C PRO A 9 -4.83 -9.75 5.35
N SER A 10 -6.08 -9.50 5.71
CA SER A 10 -6.80 -10.17 6.81
C SER A 10 -6.80 -11.69 6.65
N VAL A 11 -6.95 -12.19 5.42
CA VAL A 11 -6.99 -13.63 5.11
C VAL A 11 -5.68 -14.37 5.44
N GLY A 12 -4.55 -13.67 5.48
CA GLY A 12 -3.26 -14.25 5.84
C GLY A 12 -2.94 -14.18 7.34
N GLN A 13 -3.73 -13.46 8.13
CA GLN A 13 -3.44 -13.25 9.54
C GLN A 13 -4.01 -14.40 10.38
N THR A 14 -3.17 -14.98 11.24
CA THR A 14 -3.60 -15.99 12.22
C THR A 14 -3.50 -15.39 13.62
N TYR A 15 -4.63 -15.06 14.22
CA TYR A 15 -4.69 -14.53 15.57
C TYR A 15 -5.19 -15.62 16.53
N ASP A 16 -4.32 -16.07 17.44
CA ASP A 16 -4.69 -16.97 18.54
C ASP A 16 -4.27 -16.31 19.85
N LEU A 17 -5.04 -15.29 20.23
CA LEU A 17 -4.76 -14.47 21.39
C LEU A 17 -5.23 -15.13 22.69
N GLU A 18 -6.34 -15.86 22.64
CA GLU A 18 -6.96 -16.43 23.83
C GLU A 18 -6.19 -17.62 24.40
N THR A 19 -5.61 -18.48 23.55
CA THR A 19 -4.98 -19.72 24.02
C THR A 19 -3.46 -19.71 23.92
N LYS A 20 -2.90 -19.01 22.92
CA LYS A 20 -1.45 -19.02 22.66
C LYS A 20 -0.78 -17.66 22.74
N ASN A 21 -1.54 -16.57 22.94
CA ASN A 21 -1.04 -15.20 22.84
C ASN A 21 -0.19 -14.98 21.58
N HIS A 22 -0.65 -15.53 20.44
CA HIS A 22 0.10 -15.58 19.20
C HIS A 22 -0.50 -14.68 18.12
N LEU A 23 0.35 -13.84 17.53
CA LEU A 23 0.07 -13.01 16.37
C LEU A 23 0.85 -13.55 15.17
N GLY A 24 0.23 -14.43 14.39
CA GLY A 24 0.74 -14.92 13.12
C GLY A 24 0.51 -13.91 12.02
N LEU A 25 1.34 -12.85 11.99
CA LEU A 25 1.19 -11.78 11.00
C LEU A 25 1.81 -12.16 9.65
N ALA A 26 1.01 -12.13 8.58
CA ALA A 26 1.49 -12.34 7.21
C ALA A 26 1.50 -11.02 6.44
N ARG A 27 2.68 -10.53 6.09
CA ARG A 27 2.84 -9.32 5.27
C ARG A 27 2.73 -9.68 3.79
N LEU A 28 1.96 -8.91 3.03
CA LEU A 28 1.90 -8.99 1.57
C LEU A 28 2.60 -7.78 0.94
N ASN A 29 3.48 -8.06 -0.02
CA ASN A 29 4.12 -7.07 -0.86
C ASN A 29 3.60 -7.24 -2.28
N VAL A 30 3.15 -6.14 -2.90
CA VAL A 30 2.57 -6.16 -4.25
C VAL A 30 3.31 -5.17 -5.13
N VAL A 31 3.84 -5.67 -6.24
CA VAL A 31 4.41 -4.81 -7.28
C VAL A 31 3.29 -4.28 -8.15
N CYS A 32 3.23 -2.97 -8.31
CA CYS A 32 2.21 -2.27 -9.07
C CYS A 32 2.80 -1.29 -10.07
N GLU A 33 2.00 -0.95 -11.07
CA GLU A 33 2.25 0.08 -12.06
C GLU A 33 1.15 1.16 -12.00
N PRO A 34 1.42 2.42 -12.38
CA PRO A 34 0.39 3.45 -12.47
C PRO A 34 -0.78 3.06 -13.39
N ASP A 35 -2.02 3.29 -12.96
CA ASP A 35 -3.26 2.93 -13.68
C ASP A 35 -4.19 4.12 -13.86
N GLY A 36 -3.64 5.20 -14.43
CA GLY A 36 -4.36 6.44 -14.67
C GLY A 36 -4.72 7.22 -13.40
N GLN A 37 -5.36 8.37 -13.60
CA GLN A 37 -5.78 9.26 -12.53
C GLN A 37 -7.29 9.10 -12.28
N PRO A 38 -7.72 8.75 -11.06
CA PRO A 38 -9.13 8.83 -10.66
C PRO A 38 -9.65 10.27 -10.72
N ASN A 39 -10.98 10.42 -10.80
CA ASN A 39 -11.64 11.73 -10.69
C ASN A 39 -11.29 12.46 -9.38
N ASP A 40 -11.02 11.71 -8.30
CA ASP A 40 -10.49 12.26 -7.07
C ASP A 40 -8.99 12.54 -7.20
N ASN A 41 -8.64 13.83 -7.19
CA ASN A 41 -7.27 14.29 -7.30
C ASN A 41 -6.39 13.89 -6.11
N ALA A 42 -6.97 13.57 -4.95
CA ALA A 42 -6.24 13.08 -3.79
C ALA A 42 -5.71 11.66 -3.96
N LEU A 43 -6.31 10.90 -4.89
CA LEU A 43 -5.99 9.50 -5.11
C LEU A 43 -5.10 9.32 -6.33
N MET A 44 -4.26 8.30 -6.28
CA MET A 44 -3.70 7.66 -7.47
C MET A 44 -4.21 6.23 -7.55
N ARG A 45 -4.47 5.75 -8.76
CA ARG A 45 -4.80 4.35 -9.00
C ARG A 45 -3.58 3.63 -9.53
N VAL A 46 -3.34 2.43 -9.00
CA VAL A 46 -2.25 1.57 -9.43
C VAL A 46 -2.79 0.17 -9.67
N ARG A 47 -2.15 -0.55 -10.59
CA ARG A 47 -2.52 -1.91 -11.01
C ARG A 47 -1.42 -2.88 -10.60
N ALA A 48 -1.79 -3.97 -9.97
CA ALA A 48 -0.86 -5.06 -9.69
C ALA A 48 -0.32 -5.64 -11.01
N THR A 49 0.99 -5.83 -11.10
CA THR A 49 1.63 -6.38 -12.31
C THR A 49 1.14 -7.79 -12.63
N SER A 50 0.75 -8.53 -11.60
CA SER A 50 0.07 -9.83 -11.69
C SER A 50 -1.17 -9.81 -10.79
N PRO A 51 -2.31 -10.38 -11.21
CA PRO A 51 -3.46 -10.55 -10.34
C PRO A 51 -3.11 -11.32 -9.07
N LEU A 52 -3.58 -10.84 -7.92
CA LEU A 52 -3.38 -11.52 -6.65
C LEU A 52 -4.19 -12.81 -6.57
N SER A 53 -3.59 -13.85 -5.98
CA SER A 53 -4.24 -15.13 -5.69
C SER A 53 -5.24 -15.02 -4.54
N ILE A 54 -5.05 -14.05 -3.66
CA ILE A 54 -5.88 -13.79 -2.47
C ILE A 54 -6.57 -12.43 -2.57
N ASP A 55 -7.67 -12.28 -1.82
CA ASP A 55 -8.29 -10.98 -1.63
C ASP A 55 -7.38 -10.09 -0.76
N PRO A 56 -7.02 -8.88 -1.20
CA PRO A 56 -6.16 -7.96 -0.43
C PRO A 56 -6.92 -7.15 0.64
N ASP A 57 -8.14 -7.53 1.02
CA ASP A 57 -8.79 -6.96 2.19
C ASP A 57 -7.86 -6.97 3.42
N GLY A 58 -7.83 -5.88 4.19
CA GLY A 58 -6.85 -5.64 5.26
C GLY A 58 -5.56 -4.92 4.83
N MET A 59 -5.33 -4.67 3.53
CA MET A 59 -4.18 -3.88 3.06
C MET A 59 -4.31 -2.37 3.31
N SER A 60 -5.51 -1.87 3.62
CA SER A 60 -5.77 -0.46 3.92
C SER A 60 -4.94 0.03 5.11
N GLY A 61 -4.42 1.26 5.01
CA GLY A 61 -3.44 1.80 5.97
C GLY A 61 -2.00 1.38 5.68
N GLY A 62 -1.78 0.40 4.78
CA GLY A 62 -0.46 0.00 4.33
C GLY A 62 0.27 1.10 3.54
N SER A 63 1.59 0.96 3.43
CA SER A 63 2.44 1.94 2.76
C SER A 63 2.61 1.63 1.28
N ALA A 64 2.65 2.67 0.44
CA ALA A 64 3.06 2.59 -0.95
C ALA A 64 4.38 3.34 -1.16
N PHE A 65 5.31 2.74 -1.89
CA PHE A 65 6.58 3.35 -2.27
C PHE A 65 6.78 3.30 -3.79
N VAL A 66 7.36 4.35 -4.36
CA VAL A 66 7.97 4.30 -5.69
C VAL A 66 9.41 3.84 -5.53
N ILE A 67 9.79 2.79 -6.26
CA ILE A 67 11.17 2.32 -6.30
C ILE A 67 11.82 2.80 -7.59
N GLN A 68 12.95 3.51 -7.45
CA GLN A 68 13.71 4.05 -8.56
C GLN A 68 15.17 3.63 -8.46
N MET A 69 15.74 3.23 -9.59
CA MET A 69 17.19 3.08 -9.75
C MET A 69 17.78 4.42 -10.21
N ALA A 70 18.73 4.96 -9.47
CA ALA A 70 19.45 6.19 -9.79
C ALA A 70 20.95 5.86 -9.94
N GLY A 71 21.39 5.57 -11.17
CA GLY A 71 22.72 4.99 -11.39
C GLY A 71 22.78 3.57 -10.84
N THR A 72 23.65 3.33 -9.86
CA THR A 72 23.74 2.07 -9.11
C THR A 72 22.92 2.05 -7.82
N ASP A 73 22.35 3.20 -7.43
CA ASP A 73 21.67 3.33 -6.14
C ASP A 73 20.18 3.01 -6.27
N LEU A 74 19.67 2.25 -5.31
CA LEU A 74 18.24 2.02 -5.14
C LEU A 74 17.65 3.05 -4.18
N ARG A 75 16.58 3.72 -4.60
CA ARG A 75 15.85 4.70 -3.79
C ARG A 75 14.38 4.31 -3.69
N ALA A 76 13.86 4.36 -2.47
CA ALA A 76 12.44 4.20 -2.18
C ALA A 76 11.87 5.55 -1.76
N TYR A 77 10.87 6.03 -2.50
CA TYR A 77 10.18 7.29 -2.22
C TYR A 77 8.79 6.98 -1.69
N PHE A 78 8.43 7.56 -0.54
CA PHE A 78 7.08 7.41 -0.01
C PHE A 78 6.07 7.99 -1.00
N ALA A 79 5.17 7.12 -1.46
CA ALA A 79 4.21 7.45 -2.50
C ALA A 79 2.78 7.55 -1.97
N GLY A 80 2.53 7.16 -0.72
CA GLY A 80 1.23 7.34 -0.09
C GLY A 80 0.79 6.18 0.78
N ILE A 81 -0.50 6.22 1.15
CA ILE A 81 -1.15 5.24 2.01
C ILE A 81 -2.24 4.52 1.22
N ILE A 82 -2.24 3.19 1.27
CA ILE A 82 -3.25 2.35 0.63
C ILE A 82 -4.61 2.63 1.29
N LEU A 83 -5.62 3.00 0.50
CA LEU A 83 -6.99 3.18 1.00
C LEU A 83 -7.86 1.95 0.75
N GLN A 84 -7.72 1.36 -0.44
CA GLN A 84 -8.50 0.20 -0.85
C GLN A 84 -7.72 -0.61 -1.89
N GLY A 85 -7.91 -1.93 -1.85
CA GLY A 85 -7.36 -2.86 -2.82
C GLY A 85 -8.43 -3.81 -3.37
N SER A 86 -8.11 -4.37 -4.52
CA SER A 86 -8.76 -5.53 -5.12
C SER A 86 -7.67 -6.42 -5.69
N ARG A 87 -8.00 -7.61 -6.21
CA ARG A 87 -7.00 -8.52 -6.79
C ARG A 87 -6.18 -7.93 -7.93
N LYS A 88 -6.59 -6.81 -8.52
CA LYS A 88 -5.90 -6.18 -9.66
C LYS A 88 -5.58 -4.70 -9.47
N LEU A 89 -6.37 -3.97 -8.69
CA LEU A 89 -6.30 -2.50 -8.59
C LEU A 89 -6.24 -2.05 -7.15
N PHE A 90 -5.47 -1.01 -6.90
CA PHE A 90 -5.36 -0.34 -5.61
C PHE A 90 -5.55 1.17 -5.77
N HIS A 91 -6.16 1.78 -4.77
CA HIS A 91 -6.23 3.23 -4.61
C HIS A 91 -5.31 3.64 -3.47
N VAL A 92 -4.47 4.65 -3.73
CA VAL A 92 -3.50 5.16 -2.78
C VAL A 92 -3.70 6.66 -2.60
N LEU A 93 -3.77 7.10 -1.35
CA LEU A 93 -3.79 8.52 -0.99
C LEU A 93 -2.41 9.14 -1.23
N LYS A 94 -2.35 10.16 -2.09
CA LYS A 94 -1.10 10.84 -2.46
C LYS A 94 -0.41 11.48 -1.25
N PRO A 95 0.93 11.54 -1.25
CA PRO A 95 1.70 11.92 -0.06
C PRO A 95 1.52 13.40 0.30
N GLY A 96 1.22 14.26 -0.68
CA GLY A 96 0.94 15.69 -0.43
C GLY A 96 -0.25 15.90 0.52
N TYR A 97 -1.30 15.07 0.40
CA TYR A 97 -2.47 15.13 1.28
C TYR A 97 -2.16 14.59 2.68
N VAL A 98 -1.31 13.56 2.78
CA VAL A 98 -0.82 13.05 4.07
C VAL A 98 -0.01 14.12 4.81
N VAL A 99 0.91 14.78 4.12
CA VAL A 99 1.73 15.86 4.70
C VAL A 99 0.87 17.05 5.12
N ALA A 100 -0.09 17.46 4.29
CA ALA A 100 -1.01 18.54 4.62
C ALA A 100 -1.83 18.22 5.88
N PHE A 101 -2.33 16.99 6.00
CA PHE A 101 -3.03 16.53 7.20
C PHE A 101 -2.12 16.58 8.44
N LEU A 102 -0.90 16.01 8.36
CA LEU A 102 0.03 16.02 9.49
C LEU A 102 0.36 17.43 9.98
N ARG A 103 0.59 18.38 9.06
CA ARG A 103 0.81 19.79 9.40
C ARG A 103 -0.39 20.47 10.04
N SER A 104 -1.60 20.02 9.74
CA SER A 104 -2.82 20.58 10.35
C SER A 104 -3.04 20.09 11.79
N VAL A 105 -2.51 18.92 12.15
CA VAL A 105 -2.66 18.30 13.47
C VAL A 105 -1.46 18.62 14.38
N TYR A 106 -0.26 18.67 13.81
CA TYR A 106 1.00 18.92 14.51
C TYR A 106 1.69 20.16 13.91
N PRO A 107 1.28 21.38 14.32
CA PRO A 107 1.83 22.63 13.81
C PRO A 107 3.30 22.87 14.22
#